data_AF-A0A9P6SAM5-F1
#
_entry.id   AF-A0A9P6SAM5-F1
#
_cell.length_a   1.000
_cell.length_b   1.000
_cell.length_c   1.000
_cell.angle_alpha   90.00
_cell.angle_beta   90.00
_cell.angle_gamma   90.00
#
_symmetry.space_group_name_H-M   'P 1'
#
loop_
_entity.id
_entity.type
_entity.pdbx_description
1 polymer ?
#
loop_
_entity_poly.entity_id
_entity_poly.type
_entity_poly.pdbx_seq_one_letter_code
_entity_poly.pdbx_strand_id
1 'polypeptide(L)'
;MNLLQDASTAGDLKDLIITPHTLKSLTVNWNMFIKEETYYTLLEASKAIAACLPRLEVLVDNLKSKIAYSRVSFALEPILQSYHNLRVLDILGHRMMICSQVPHLWATDKLETLRCQVQGVGRLDPVEEVRYSRAMVSQKLGRKPNVKRAQIMQRNQVCFESHAFLYNQLSRQTKLRVLGLGFDHRVKETRQSRSRSEFQEYSPSLRDTPELSLTSGLGQLSSLKELEAFGFEGFDHRIGTLELEWMALNLPRLKVLRGLQEDRLHRIRFDERKAFLRSHLPRLRPQIQHESVGAYDPDVFWQ
;
A
#
# COMPACT_ATOMS: atom_id res chain seq x y z
N MET A 1 16.73 -12.01 16.80
CA MET A 1 16.20 -11.86 15.43
C MET A 1 16.71 -13.05 14.65
N ASN A 2 15.85 -13.99 14.28
CA ASN A 2 16.27 -15.15 13.51
C ASN A 2 16.05 -14.82 12.03
N LEU A 3 17.14 -14.74 11.28
CA LEU A 3 17.10 -14.59 9.83
C LEU A 3 16.97 -15.98 9.23
N LEU A 4 15.86 -16.25 8.53
CA LEU A 4 15.74 -17.43 7.69
C LEU A 4 16.44 -17.12 6.36
N GLN A 5 17.73 -17.48 6.26
CA GLN A 5 18.53 -17.27 5.04
C GLN A 5 18.58 -18.50 4.13
N ASP A 6 18.18 -19.68 4.64
CA ASP A 6 18.42 -20.96 3.96
C ASP A 6 17.13 -21.71 3.54
N ALA A 7 15.94 -21.16 3.83
CA ALA A 7 14.67 -21.79 3.45
C ALA A 7 14.32 -21.52 1.98
N SER A 8 14.30 -22.56 1.14
CA SER A 8 13.98 -22.46 -0.28
C SER A 8 12.54 -22.89 -0.62
N THR A 9 11.92 -23.71 0.24
CA THR A 9 10.56 -24.23 0.08
C THR A 9 9.69 -23.94 1.31
N ALA A 10 8.37 -24.07 1.16
CA ALA A 10 7.45 -24.01 2.30
C ALA A 10 7.63 -25.19 3.29
N GLY A 11 8.19 -26.32 2.82
CA GLY A 11 8.60 -27.42 3.68
C GLY A 11 9.78 -27.02 4.56
N ASP A 12 10.81 -26.41 3.97
CA ASP A 12 11.99 -25.93 4.69
C ASP A 12 11.62 -24.92 5.78
N LEU A 13 10.60 -24.08 5.55
CA LEU A 13 10.09 -23.15 6.57
C LEU A 13 9.59 -23.88 7.82
N LYS A 14 8.98 -25.06 7.70
CA LYS A 14 8.51 -25.83 8.86
C LYS A 14 9.69 -26.41 9.63
N ASP A 15 10.72 -26.86 8.92
CA ASP A 15 11.89 -27.52 9.50
C ASP A 15 12.88 -26.52 10.13
N LEU A 16 12.98 -25.29 9.59
CA LEU A 16 13.84 -24.24 10.15
C LEU A 16 13.30 -23.60 11.44
N ILE A 17 12.00 -23.75 11.74
CA ILE A 17 11.41 -23.18 12.95
C ILE A 17 11.56 -24.19 14.11
N ILE A 18 12.77 -24.29 14.65
CA ILE A 18 13.13 -25.28 15.69
C ILE A 18 12.42 -25.02 17.03
N THR A 19 11.99 -23.78 17.32
CA THR A 19 11.17 -23.43 18.49
C THR A 19 10.05 -22.43 18.13
N PRO A 20 8.93 -22.90 17.54
CA PRO A 20 7.94 -22.02 16.92
C PRO A 20 7.19 -21.10 17.89
N HIS A 21 6.93 -21.60 19.10
CA HIS A 21 5.98 -20.96 20.01
C HIS A 21 6.54 -19.76 20.77
N THR A 22 7.85 -19.51 20.71
CA THR A 22 8.51 -18.38 21.41
C THR A 22 8.92 -17.26 20.47
N LEU A 23 8.93 -17.49 19.16
CA LEU A 23 9.39 -16.50 18.19
C LEU A 23 8.36 -15.36 18.04
N LYS A 24 8.79 -14.14 18.39
CA LYS A 24 7.98 -12.93 18.28
C LYS A 24 8.32 -12.06 17.07
N SER A 25 9.49 -12.26 16.48
CA SER A 25 9.98 -11.45 15.37
C SER A 25 10.55 -12.36 14.29
N LEU A 26 10.06 -12.19 13.08
CA LEU A 26 10.50 -12.92 11.91
C LEU A 26 10.91 -11.93 10.82
N THR A 27 12.09 -12.17 10.26
CA THR A 27 12.58 -11.48 9.08
C THR A 27 12.72 -12.50 7.95
N VAL A 28 11.94 -12.31 6.88
CA VAL A 28 11.87 -13.22 5.74
C VAL A 28 12.51 -12.57 4.53
N ASN A 29 13.32 -13.31 3.78
CA ASN A 29 13.76 -12.89 2.46
C ASN A 29 12.89 -13.57 1.40
N TRP A 30 11.83 -12.90 0.97
CA TRP A 30 10.87 -13.53 0.06
C TRP A 30 11.42 -13.83 -1.34
N ASN A 31 12.56 -13.26 -1.72
CA ASN A 31 13.24 -13.58 -2.99
C ASN A 31 13.57 -15.06 -3.15
N MET A 32 13.71 -15.81 -2.05
CA MET A 32 13.97 -17.24 -2.11
C MET A 32 12.79 -18.02 -2.71
N PHE A 33 11.56 -17.56 -2.45
CA PHE A 33 10.33 -18.19 -2.95
C PHE A 33 9.92 -17.67 -4.34
N ILE A 34 10.50 -16.56 -4.80
CA ILE A 34 10.12 -15.90 -6.07
C ILE A 34 10.61 -16.69 -7.29
N LYS A 35 11.63 -17.56 -7.16
CA LYS A 35 12.15 -18.36 -8.29
C LYS A 35 11.10 -19.24 -8.98
N GLU A 36 10.01 -19.60 -8.28
CA GLU A 36 8.94 -20.45 -8.82
C GLU A 36 7.69 -19.68 -9.25
N GLU A 37 7.65 -18.34 -9.10
CA GLU A 37 6.59 -17.42 -9.55
C GLU A 37 5.11 -17.76 -9.22
N THR A 38 4.79 -18.77 -8.41
CA THR A 38 3.38 -19.08 -8.12
C THR A 38 2.86 -18.36 -6.88
N TYR A 39 1.76 -17.63 -7.05
CA TYR A 39 0.93 -17.09 -5.96
C TYR A 39 0.60 -18.16 -4.90
N TYR A 40 0.45 -19.42 -5.33
CA TYR A 40 0.14 -20.55 -4.47
C TYR A 40 1.26 -20.83 -3.44
N THR A 41 2.53 -20.82 -3.87
CA THR A 41 3.67 -21.04 -2.95
C THR A 41 3.70 -19.99 -1.84
N LEU A 42 3.46 -18.72 -2.16
CA LEU A 42 3.41 -17.66 -1.16
C LEU A 42 2.21 -17.79 -0.23
N LEU A 43 1.03 -18.15 -0.75
CA LEU A 43 -0.15 -18.39 0.07
C LEU A 43 0.08 -19.53 1.08
N GLU A 44 0.67 -20.64 0.64
CA GLU A 44 0.99 -21.77 1.51
C GLU A 44 2.09 -21.40 2.52
N ALA A 45 3.09 -20.61 2.12
CA ALA A 45 4.09 -20.08 3.05
C ALA A 45 3.46 -19.16 4.11
N SER A 46 2.55 -18.26 3.72
CA SER A 46 1.77 -17.42 4.65
C SER A 46 0.98 -18.25 5.65
N LYS A 47 0.29 -19.31 5.19
CA LYS A 47 -0.47 -20.23 6.05
C LYS A 47 0.45 -21.01 6.98
N ALA A 48 1.60 -21.47 6.49
CA ALA A 48 2.59 -22.19 7.30
C ALA A 48 3.15 -21.30 8.40
N ILE A 49 3.56 -20.07 8.05
CA ILE A 49 4.00 -19.06 9.02
C ILE A 49 2.90 -18.82 10.06
N ALA A 50 1.66 -18.54 9.61
CA ALA A 50 0.49 -18.34 10.47
C ALA A 50 0.29 -19.47 11.48
N ALA A 51 0.37 -20.72 11.02
CA ALA A 51 0.19 -21.90 11.87
C ALA A 51 1.36 -22.13 12.85
N CYS A 52 2.59 -21.89 12.41
CA CYS A 52 3.78 -22.18 13.21
C CYS A 52 4.09 -21.10 14.25
N LEU A 53 3.74 -19.83 13.99
CA LEU A 53 4.22 -18.70 14.79
C LEU A 53 3.10 -17.90 15.49
N PRO A 54 2.24 -18.51 16.32
CA PRO A 54 1.02 -17.87 16.85
C PRO A 54 1.28 -16.61 17.72
N ARG A 55 2.53 -16.39 18.15
CA ARG A 55 2.96 -15.24 18.96
C ARG A 55 3.74 -14.19 18.15
N LEU A 56 3.68 -14.24 16.82
CA LEU A 56 4.36 -13.28 15.98
C LEU A 56 3.84 -11.85 16.23
N GLU A 57 4.75 -10.96 16.60
CA GLU A 57 4.50 -9.53 16.82
C GLU A 57 5.12 -8.69 15.70
N VAL A 58 6.20 -9.16 15.08
CA VAL A 58 6.95 -8.44 14.05
C VAL A 58 7.21 -9.34 12.86
N LEU A 59 6.70 -8.95 11.68
CA LEU A 59 7.02 -9.57 10.40
C LEU A 59 7.61 -8.52 9.46
N VAL A 60 8.86 -8.71 9.09
CA VAL A 60 9.59 -7.80 8.21
C VAL A 60 10.14 -8.57 7.02
N ASP A 61 10.04 -7.97 5.86
CA ASP A 61 10.70 -8.42 4.65
C ASP A 61 12.12 -7.83 4.54
N ASN A 62 13.09 -8.69 4.26
CA ASN A 62 14.49 -8.34 4.07
C ASN A 62 14.85 -8.16 2.59
N LEU A 63 13.96 -7.54 1.81
CA LEU A 63 14.29 -7.12 0.45
C LEU A 63 15.30 -5.96 0.48
N LYS A 64 16.58 -6.30 0.70
CA LYS A 64 17.73 -5.40 0.46
C LYS A 64 18.06 -5.26 -1.02
N SER A 65 17.56 -6.16 -1.88
CA SER A 65 17.93 -6.17 -3.28
C SER A 65 17.16 -5.09 -4.06
N LYS A 66 17.90 -4.10 -4.56
CA LYS A 66 17.39 -3.04 -5.45
C LYS A 66 16.87 -3.55 -6.82
N ILE A 67 16.83 -4.87 -7.05
CA ILE A 67 16.92 -5.45 -8.40
C ILE A 67 15.76 -6.39 -8.78
N ALA A 68 14.94 -6.89 -7.86
CA ALA A 68 13.82 -7.76 -8.22
C ALA A 68 12.50 -7.18 -7.72
N TYR A 69 11.89 -6.32 -8.55
CA TYR A 69 10.54 -5.80 -8.34
C TYR A 69 9.55 -6.95 -8.46
N SER A 70 9.30 -7.63 -7.35
CA SER A 70 8.40 -8.77 -7.35
C SER A 70 7.01 -8.28 -7.77
N ARG A 71 6.54 -8.80 -8.91
CA ARG A 71 5.14 -8.70 -9.36
C ARG A 71 4.23 -9.58 -8.52
N VAL A 72 4.78 -10.23 -7.49
CA VAL A 72 4.11 -11.34 -6.85
C VAL A 72 3.14 -10.77 -5.83
N SER A 73 1.86 -10.93 -6.15
CA SER A 73 0.79 -10.73 -5.20
C SER A 73 1.01 -11.65 -4.02
N PHE A 74 1.17 -11.07 -2.84
CA PHE A 74 1.35 -11.81 -1.62
C PHE A 74 -0.01 -11.91 -0.94
N ALA A 75 -0.47 -13.14 -0.70
CA ALA A 75 -1.66 -13.34 0.10
C ALA A 75 -1.33 -13.06 1.57
N LEU A 76 -1.57 -11.81 2.01
CA LEU A 76 -1.39 -11.38 3.39
C LEU A 76 -2.57 -11.72 4.27
N GLU A 77 -3.70 -12.07 3.66
CA GLU A 77 -4.94 -12.34 4.34
C GLU A 77 -4.75 -13.38 5.44
N PRO A 78 -4.07 -14.53 5.24
CA PRO A 78 -3.84 -15.50 6.31
C PRO A 78 -3.03 -14.92 7.48
N ILE A 79 -2.04 -14.06 7.21
CA ILE A 79 -1.19 -13.44 8.24
C ILE A 79 -2.01 -12.45 9.07
N LEU A 80 -2.72 -11.53 8.39
CA LEU A 80 -3.55 -10.52 9.03
C LEU A 80 -4.75 -11.13 9.78
N GLN A 81 -5.24 -12.30 9.37
CA GLN A 81 -6.32 -13.03 10.04
C GLN A 81 -5.87 -13.91 11.20
N SER A 82 -4.61 -14.34 11.24
CA SER A 82 -4.15 -15.31 12.24
C SER A 82 -3.46 -14.65 13.44
N TYR A 83 -2.87 -13.47 13.28
CA TYR A 83 -2.03 -12.86 14.31
C TYR A 83 -2.70 -11.71 15.06
N HIS A 84 -3.32 -12.02 16.20
CA HIS A 84 -3.91 -11.01 17.09
C HIS A 84 -2.88 -10.07 17.74
N ASN A 85 -1.61 -10.49 17.84
CA ASN A 85 -0.54 -9.73 18.48
C ASN A 85 0.40 -9.02 17.50
N LEU A 86 0.11 -9.04 16.20
CA LEU A 86 0.95 -8.41 15.19
C LEU A 86 0.98 -6.89 15.40
N ARG A 87 2.18 -6.35 15.63
CA ARG A 87 2.46 -4.91 15.82
C ARG A 87 3.15 -4.32 14.61
N VAL A 88 3.97 -5.10 13.92
CA VAL A 88 4.75 -4.63 12.76
C VAL A 88 4.55 -5.59 11.60
N LEU A 89 4.06 -5.04 10.49
CA LEU A 89 4.04 -5.70 9.20
C LEU A 89 4.72 -4.77 8.19
N ASP A 90 5.99 -5.03 7.89
CA ASP A 90 6.76 -4.26 6.91
C ASP A 90 7.24 -5.15 5.77
N ILE A 91 6.52 -5.10 4.67
CA ILE A 91 6.65 -5.95 3.50
C ILE A 91 6.47 -5.10 2.25
N LEU A 92 7.07 -3.92 2.24
CA LEU A 92 6.81 -2.88 1.24
C LEU A 92 7.08 -3.34 -0.21
N GLY A 93 7.90 -4.37 -0.42
CA GLY A 93 8.10 -4.97 -1.74
C GLY A 93 7.00 -5.92 -2.22
N HIS A 94 5.97 -6.15 -1.40
CA HIS A 94 4.88 -7.07 -1.66
C HIS A 94 3.55 -6.35 -1.86
N ARG A 95 2.69 -6.96 -2.68
CA ARG A 95 1.35 -6.46 -2.98
C ARG A 95 0.30 -7.14 -2.12
N MET A 96 -0.48 -6.35 -1.40
CA MET A 96 -1.71 -6.75 -0.74
C MET A 96 -2.89 -6.53 -1.69
N MET A 97 -3.59 -7.61 -2.04
CA MET A 97 -4.79 -7.50 -2.86
C MET A 97 -6.00 -7.23 -1.97
N ILE A 98 -6.74 -6.17 -2.25
CA ILE A 98 -8.03 -5.90 -1.61
C ILE A 98 -9.11 -6.52 -2.48
N CYS A 99 -9.94 -7.37 -1.86
CA CYS A 99 -11.10 -7.97 -2.50
C CYS A 99 -12.32 -7.78 -1.59
N SER A 100 -13.32 -7.00 -2.02
CA SER A 100 -14.55 -6.77 -1.24
C SER A 100 -15.41 -8.02 -1.09
N GLN A 101 -15.23 -9.02 -1.96
CA GLN A 101 -16.06 -10.24 -1.97
C GLN A 101 -15.79 -11.16 -0.79
N VAL A 102 -14.62 -11.05 -0.15
CA VAL A 102 -14.27 -11.86 1.02
C VAL A 102 -13.83 -10.93 2.15
N PRO A 103 -14.79 -10.31 2.86
CA PRO A 103 -14.48 -9.36 3.90
C PRO A 103 -13.86 -10.09 5.09
N HIS A 104 -12.54 -10.14 5.10
CA HIS A 104 -11.79 -10.68 6.21
C HIS A 104 -11.35 -9.56 7.14
N LEU A 105 -11.88 -9.57 8.36
CA LEU A 105 -11.42 -8.64 9.39
C LEU A 105 -9.97 -8.95 9.74
N TRP A 106 -9.15 -7.92 9.88
CA TRP A 106 -7.84 -8.08 10.48
C TRP A 106 -8.03 -8.49 11.94
N ALA A 107 -7.29 -9.51 12.36
CA ALA A 107 -7.40 -10.11 13.68
C ALA A 107 -6.75 -9.27 14.77
N THR A 108 -5.85 -8.35 14.39
CA THR A 108 -5.19 -7.43 15.29
C THR A 108 -5.77 -6.01 15.19
N ASP A 109 -5.79 -5.34 16.34
CA ASP A 109 -5.99 -3.90 16.53
C ASP A 109 -4.72 -3.24 17.11
N LYS A 110 -3.61 -3.99 17.18
CA LYS A 110 -2.35 -3.57 17.81
C LYS A 110 -1.30 -3.13 16.81
N LEU A 111 -1.66 -2.99 15.53
CA LEU A 111 -0.72 -2.67 14.47
C LEU A 111 -0.18 -1.25 14.67
N GLU A 112 1.14 -1.15 14.81
CA GLU A 112 1.90 0.09 14.94
C GLU A 112 2.56 0.48 13.62
N THR A 113 2.89 -0.50 12.78
CA THR A 113 3.44 -0.29 11.43
C THR A 113 2.80 -1.23 10.43
N LEU A 114 2.28 -0.65 9.35
CA LEU A 114 1.79 -1.35 8.18
C LEU A 114 2.44 -0.75 6.94
N ARG A 115 3.28 -1.53 6.26
CA ARG A 115 3.95 -1.12 5.03
C ARG A 115 3.82 -2.23 3.99
N CYS A 116 3.04 -1.97 2.95
CA CYS A 116 2.80 -2.89 1.84
C CYS A 116 2.30 -2.11 0.61
N GLN A 117 2.30 -2.72 -0.57
CA GLN A 117 1.68 -2.13 -1.76
C GLN A 117 0.22 -2.56 -1.85
N VAL A 118 -0.73 -1.65 -1.65
CA VAL A 118 -2.15 -2.01 -1.75
C VAL A 118 -2.64 -1.92 -3.19
N GLN A 119 -3.21 -3.02 -3.68
CA GLN A 119 -3.80 -3.15 -5.01
C GLN A 119 -5.19 -3.82 -4.94
N GLY A 120 -5.82 -4.04 -6.09
CA GLY A 120 -7.12 -4.71 -6.19
C GLY A 120 -8.32 -3.78 -6.03
N VAL A 121 -8.08 -2.47 -5.84
CA VAL A 121 -9.15 -1.49 -5.81
C VAL A 121 -9.40 -0.98 -7.23
N GLY A 122 -10.22 -1.74 -7.97
CA GLY A 122 -10.48 -1.55 -9.41
C GLY A 122 -11.11 -0.21 -9.74
N ARG A 123 -10.29 0.81 -10.01
CA ARG A 123 -10.74 2.16 -10.33
C ARG A 123 -11.24 2.26 -11.77
N LEU A 124 -12.13 3.22 -11.99
CA LEU A 124 -12.48 3.64 -13.34
C LEU A 124 -11.33 4.47 -13.91
N ASP A 125 -10.97 4.22 -15.17
CA ASP A 125 -10.06 5.12 -15.88
C ASP A 125 -10.76 6.46 -16.20
N PRO A 126 -10.02 7.53 -16.57
CA PRO A 126 -10.63 8.84 -16.84
C PRO A 126 -11.75 8.83 -17.89
N VAL A 127 -11.69 7.92 -18.88
CA VAL A 127 -12.73 7.79 -19.90
C VAL A 127 -13.97 7.10 -19.32
N GLU A 128 -13.77 6.06 -18.51
CA GLU A 128 -14.82 5.37 -17.79
C GLU A 128 -15.53 6.27 -16.77
N GLU A 129 -14.80 7.17 -16.09
CA GLU A 129 -15.38 8.14 -15.16
C GLU A 129 -16.34 9.10 -15.85
N VAL A 130 -15.95 9.68 -16.99
CA VAL A 130 -16.85 10.54 -17.79
C VAL A 130 -18.10 9.77 -18.21
N ARG A 131 -17.95 8.48 -18.58
CA ARG A 131 -19.08 7.61 -18.93
C ARG A 131 -19.96 7.32 -17.71
N TYR A 132 -19.38 7.08 -16.55
CA TYR A 132 -20.09 6.87 -15.29
C TYR A 132 -20.89 8.11 -14.90
N SER A 133 -20.30 9.31 -14.93
CA SER A 133 -21.02 10.56 -14.64
C SER A 133 -22.23 10.75 -15.55
N ARG A 134 -22.08 10.49 -16.86
CA ARG A 134 -23.19 10.54 -17.83
C ARG A 134 -24.25 9.47 -17.57
N ALA A 135 -23.84 8.28 -17.13
CA ALA A 135 -24.75 7.20 -16.77
C ALA A 135 -25.58 7.57 -15.53
N MET A 136 -24.96 8.15 -14.50
CA MET A 136 -25.65 8.61 -13.28
C MET A 136 -26.69 9.69 -13.58
N VAL A 137 -26.38 10.67 -14.45
CA VAL A 137 -27.36 11.68 -14.90
C VAL A 137 -28.52 11.01 -15.63
N SER A 138 -28.23 10.06 -16.53
CA SER A 138 -29.28 9.34 -17.27
C SER A 138 -30.20 8.54 -16.34
N GLN A 139 -29.63 7.89 -15.32
CA GLN A 139 -30.38 7.12 -14.32
C GLN A 139 -31.31 8.02 -13.50
N LYS A 140 -30.83 9.21 -13.08
CA LYS A 140 -31.66 10.21 -12.38
C LYS A 140 -32.86 10.68 -13.21
N LEU A 141 -32.74 10.64 -14.54
CA LEU A 141 -33.84 10.93 -15.48
C LEU A 141 -34.74 9.72 -15.78
N GLY A 142 -34.63 8.63 -15.01
CA GLY A 142 -35.43 7.41 -15.18
C GLY A 142 -35.06 6.56 -16.40
N ARG A 143 -33.94 6.85 -17.08
CA ARG A 143 -33.51 6.06 -18.25
C ARG A 143 -32.79 4.80 -17.80
N LYS A 144 -33.22 3.64 -18.32
CA LYS A 144 -32.54 2.37 -18.07
C LYS A 144 -31.12 2.39 -18.67
N PRO A 145 -30.07 2.05 -17.89
CA PRO A 145 -28.72 1.97 -18.43
C PRO A 145 -28.62 0.80 -19.42
N ASN A 146 -27.88 1.01 -20.52
CA ASN A 146 -27.50 -0.11 -21.39
C ASN A 146 -26.45 -0.99 -20.69
N VAL A 147 -26.17 -2.17 -21.26
CA VAL A 147 -25.26 -3.18 -20.66
C VAL A 147 -23.90 -2.57 -20.30
N LYS A 148 -23.28 -1.79 -21.19
CA LYS A 148 -21.97 -1.16 -20.94
C LYS A 148 -22.02 -0.17 -19.77
N ARG A 149 -23.08 0.65 -19.67
CA ARG A 149 -23.27 1.59 -18.56
C ARG A 149 -23.51 0.85 -17.24
N ALA A 150 -24.32 -0.20 -17.26
CA ALA A 150 -24.56 -1.05 -16.08
C ALA A 150 -23.26 -1.68 -15.56
N GLN A 151 -22.40 -2.18 -16.47
CA GLN A 151 -21.08 -2.72 -16.10
C GLN A 151 -20.15 -1.67 -15.46
N ILE A 152 -20.08 -0.45 -16.02
CA ILE A 152 -19.28 0.63 -15.44
C ILE A 152 -19.81 1.02 -14.06
N MET A 153 -21.13 1.13 -13.89
CA MET A 153 -21.75 1.42 -12.61
C MET A 153 -21.48 0.32 -11.58
N GLN A 154 -21.55 -0.96 -11.99
CA GLN A 154 -21.22 -2.09 -11.12
C GLN A 154 -19.75 -2.10 -10.71
N ARG A 155 -18.81 -1.85 -11.64
CA ARG A 155 -17.38 -1.74 -11.32
C ARG A 155 -17.11 -0.61 -10.34
N ASN A 156 -17.74 0.55 -10.55
CA ASN A 156 -17.64 1.67 -9.62
C ASN A 156 -18.19 1.33 -8.23
N GLN A 157 -19.30 0.60 -8.15
CA GLN A 157 -19.86 0.13 -6.88
C GLN A 157 -18.88 -0.80 -6.15
N VAL A 158 -18.29 -1.78 -6.83
CA VAL A 158 -17.27 -2.69 -6.26
C VAL A 158 -16.02 -1.91 -5.80
N CYS A 159 -15.63 -0.87 -6.55
CA CYS A 159 -14.54 0.03 -6.16
C CYS A 159 -14.85 0.72 -4.82
N PHE A 160 -16.03 1.33 -4.69
CA PHE A 160 -16.47 1.98 -3.45
C PHE A 160 -16.54 1.00 -2.26
N GLU A 161 -17.03 -0.21 -2.47
CA GLU A 161 -17.05 -1.25 -1.44
C GLU A 161 -15.64 -1.66 -1.01
N SER A 162 -14.71 -1.75 -1.96
CA SER A 162 -13.31 -2.08 -1.69
C SER A 162 -12.61 -0.96 -0.91
N HIS A 163 -12.86 0.31 -1.26
CA HIS A 163 -12.39 1.46 -0.46
C HIS A 163 -12.98 1.44 0.94
N ALA A 164 -14.30 1.29 1.07
CA ALA A 164 -14.97 1.28 2.35
C ALA A 164 -14.45 0.16 3.26
N PHE A 165 -14.23 -1.03 2.71
CA PHE A 165 -13.63 -2.15 3.43
C PHE A 165 -12.21 -1.82 3.91
N LEU A 166 -11.33 -1.35 3.02
CA LEU A 166 -9.95 -1.01 3.37
C LEU A 166 -9.89 0.09 4.44
N TYR A 167 -10.62 1.19 4.24
CA TYR A 167 -10.62 2.32 5.18
C TYR A 167 -11.20 1.94 6.53
N ASN A 168 -12.24 1.10 6.56
CA ASN A 168 -12.76 0.56 7.81
C ASN A 168 -11.71 -0.28 8.55
N GLN A 169 -10.99 -1.20 7.87
CA GLN A 169 -9.92 -1.96 8.51
C GLN A 169 -8.81 -1.07 9.07
N LEU A 170 -8.34 -0.11 8.27
CA LEU A 170 -7.30 0.83 8.67
C LEU A 170 -7.74 1.68 9.87
N SER A 171 -8.97 2.20 9.87
CA SER A 171 -9.49 3.07 10.93
C SER A 171 -9.51 2.41 12.32
N ARG A 172 -9.54 1.08 12.38
CA ARG A 172 -9.52 0.30 13.64
C ARG A 172 -8.12 0.22 14.25
N GLN A 173 -7.07 0.50 13.48
CA GLN A 173 -5.67 0.41 13.93
C GLN A 173 -5.26 1.71 14.64
N THR A 174 -5.88 2.04 15.77
CA THR A 174 -5.68 3.33 16.46
C THR A 174 -4.26 3.53 16.99
N LYS A 175 -3.47 2.46 17.11
CA LYS A 175 -2.04 2.47 17.49
C LYS A 175 -1.09 2.66 16.31
N LEU A 176 -1.61 2.77 15.08
CA LEU A 176 -0.80 2.83 13.88
C LEU A 176 0.00 4.13 13.84
N ARG A 177 1.33 4.01 13.83
CA ARG A 177 2.31 5.10 13.76
C ARG A 177 2.87 5.26 12.35
N VAL A 178 3.00 4.16 11.61
CA VAL A 178 3.51 4.16 10.24
C VAL A 178 2.55 3.45 9.32
N LEU A 179 2.04 4.15 8.31
CA LEU A 179 1.21 3.61 7.26
C LEU A 179 1.86 3.86 5.89
N GLY A 180 2.34 2.82 5.24
CA GLY A 180 2.81 2.85 3.86
C GLY A 180 1.93 1.95 3.00
N LEU A 181 1.18 2.56 2.08
CA LEU A 181 0.31 1.84 1.15
C LEU A 181 0.92 1.71 -0.25
N GLY A 182 1.89 2.55 -0.58
CA GLY A 182 2.53 2.60 -1.88
C GLY A 182 4.00 2.17 -1.85
N PHE A 183 4.59 2.04 -3.02
CA PHE A 183 6.02 1.82 -3.17
C PHE A 183 6.57 2.65 -4.32
N ASP A 184 7.78 3.14 -4.10
CA ASP A 184 8.46 3.96 -5.06
C ASP A 184 9.07 3.11 -6.19
N HIS A 185 8.28 2.88 -7.24
CA HIS A 185 8.72 2.18 -8.45
C HIS A 185 9.62 3.03 -9.36
N ARG A 186 10.22 4.12 -8.86
CA ARG A 186 11.21 4.92 -9.59
C ARG A 186 12.54 4.19 -9.70
N VAL A 187 12.50 2.97 -10.23
CA VAL A 187 13.66 2.31 -10.82
C VAL A 187 14.09 3.16 -11.98
N LYS A 188 15.39 3.40 -12.13
CA LYS A 188 15.93 3.73 -13.45
C LYS A 188 15.70 2.51 -14.32
N GLU A 189 14.50 2.34 -14.88
CA GLU A 189 14.38 1.53 -16.07
C GLU A 189 15.20 2.27 -17.12
N THR A 190 16.46 1.86 -17.29
CA THR A 190 17.26 2.18 -18.48
C THR A 190 16.64 1.47 -19.67
N ARG A 191 15.35 1.71 -19.93
CA ARG A 191 14.86 1.64 -21.28
C ARG A 191 15.63 2.73 -22.00
N GLN A 192 16.66 2.31 -22.74
CA GLN A 192 17.23 3.10 -23.82
C GLN A 192 16.08 3.35 -24.79
N SER A 193 15.22 4.30 -24.44
CA SER A 193 14.20 4.81 -25.31
C SER A 193 14.96 5.35 -26.52
N ARG A 194 14.75 4.72 -27.68
CA ARG A 194 15.27 5.20 -28.97
C ARG A 194 14.67 6.57 -29.35
N SER A 195 13.76 7.10 -28.53
CA SER A 195 13.31 8.48 -28.61
C SER A 195 14.44 9.43 -28.22
N ARG A 196 14.71 10.41 -29.07
CA ARG A 196 15.61 11.55 -28.83
C ARG A 196 15.14 12.49 -27.71
N SER A 197 14.02 12.20 -27.04
CA SER A 197 13.54 13.00 -25.92
C SER A 197 14.54 12.91 -24.76
N GLU A 198 15.12 14.04 -24.40
CA GLU A 198 16.13 14.12 -23.33
C GLU A 198 15.56 13.75 -21.95
N PHE A 199 14.25 13.75 -21.78
CA PHE A 199 13.60 13.49 -20.50
C PHE A 199 13.33 12.01 -20.23
N GLN A 200 13.62 11.57 -19.01
CA GLN A 200 13.20 10.29 -18.47
C GLN A 200 11.77 10.43 -17.95
N GLU A 201 10.85 9.63 -18.50
CA GLU A 201 9.50 9.52 -17.94
C GLU A 201 9.52 8.52 -16.77
N TYR A 202 8.71 8.81 -15.76
CA TYR A 202 8.44 7.85 -14.70
C TYR A 202 7.71 6.63 -15.24
N SER A 203 7.94 5.49 -14.60
CA SER A 203 7.00 4.37 -14.70
C SER A 203 5.60 4.90 -14.40
N PRO A 204 4.58 4.53 -15.20
CA PRO A 204 3.22 4.96 -14.94
C PRO A 204 2.80 4.54 -13.53
N SER A 205 1.95 5.36 -12.88
CA SER A 205 1.41 5.04 -11.58
C SER A 205 0.78 3.65 -11.57
N LEU A 206 0.90 2.99 -10.42
CA LEU A 206 0.37 1.66 -10.24
C LEU A 206 -1.16 1.71 -10.40
N ARG A 207 -1.72 0.79 -11.19
CA ARG A 207 -3.17 0.67 -11.40
C ARG A 207 -3.82 -0.05 -10.22
N ASP A 208 -5.13 0.13 -10.11
CA ASP A 208 -6.00 -0.52 -9.12
C ASP A 208 -5.56 -0.28 -7.67
N THR A 209 -5.02 0.91 -7.41
CA THR A 209 -4.63 1.36 -6.07
C THR A 209 -5.77 2.11 -5.39
N PRO A 210 -5.81 2.13 -4.04
CA PRO A 210 -6.70 2.99 -3.28
C PRO A 210 -6.62 4.46 -3.73
N GLU A 211 -7.78 5.11 -3.78
CA GLU A 211 -7.89 6.54 -4.01
C GLU A 211 -7.85 7.22 -2.65
N LEU A 212 -6.93 8.16 -2.43
CA LEU A 212 -6.75 8.86 -1.17
C LEU A 212 -7.48 10.21 -1.22
N SER A 213 -8.81 10.16 -1.38
CA SER A 213 -9.69 11.32 -1.40
C SER A 213 -10.69 11.26 -0.26
N LEU A 214 -11.24 12.41 0.15
CA LEU A 214 -12.31 12.42 1.14
C LEU A 214 -13.56 11.67 0.64
N THR A 215 -13.85 11.76 -0.66
CA THR A 215 -14.99 11.10 -1.31
C THR A 215 -14.89 9.58 -1.33
N SER A 216 -13.67 9.03 -1.36
CA SER A 216 -13.44 7.58 -1.31
C SER A 216 -13.35 7.03 0.12
N GLY A 217 -13.40 7.89 1.15
CA GLY A 217 -13.41 7.46 2.54
C GLY A 217 -12.12 7.72 3.31
N LEU A 218 -11.17 8.51 2.78
CA LEU A 218 -9.98 8.95 3.53
C LEU A 218 -10.34 9.53 4.90
N GLY A 219 -11.49 10.22 4.98
CA GLY A 219 -12.04 10.77 6.22
C GLY A 219 -12.18 9.77 7.37
N GLN A 220 -12.36 8.48 7.09
CA GLN A 220 -12.47 7.42 8.10
C GLN A 220 -11.16 7.22 8.88
N LEU A 221 -10.02 7.66 8.32
CA LEU A 221 -8.72 7.57 8.99
C LEU A 221 -8.53 8.62 10.10
N SER A 222 -9.55 9.44 10.41
CA SER A 222 -9.47 10.44 11.49
C SER A 222 -9.21 9.83 12.87
N SER A 223 -9.46 8.53 13.07
CA SER A 223 -9.17 7.81 14.31
C SER A 223 -7.69 7.54 14.54
N LEU A 224 -6.84 7.66 13.50
CA LEU A 224 -5.41 7.37 13.55
C LEU A 224 -4.60 8.51 14.17
N LYS A 225 -4.87 8.81 15.44
CA LYS A 225 -4.25 9.94 16.16
C LYS A 225 -2.75 9.76 16.42
N GLU A 226 -2.29 8.52 16.44
CA GLU A 226 -0.90 8.14 16.65
C GLU A 226 -0.08 8.12 15.36
N LEU A 227 -0.69 8.37 14.20
CA LEU A 227 -0.01 8.29 12.91
C LEU A 227 1.06 9.37 12.76
N GLU A 228 2.31 8.95 12.63
CA GLU A 228 3.49 9.79 12.49
C GLU A 228 4.00 9.86 11.05
N ALA A 229 3.85 8.77 10.29
CA ALA A 229 4.28 8.68 8.90
C ALA A 229 3.19 8.08 8.00
N PHE A 230 2.88 8.76 6.90
CA PHE A 230 1.93 8.29 5.89
C PHE A 230 2.55 8.30 4.49
N GLY A 231 2.56 7.15 3.81
CA GLY A 231 3.19 6.96 2.50
C GLY A 231 2.28 6.32 1.46
N PHE A 232 2.35 6.89 0.25
CA PHE A 232 1.56 6.50 -0.92
C PHE A 232 2.35 6.66 -2.23
N GLU A 233 3.67 6.49 -2.19
CA GLU A 233 4.50 6.55 -3.38
C GLU A 233 4.01 5.60 -4.49
N GLY A 234 4.10 6.04 -5.74
CA GLY A 234 3.72 5.24 -6.90
C GLY A 234 2.20 5.09 -7.11
N PHE A 235 1.36 5.62 -6.23
CA PHE A 235 -0.09 5.63 -6.41
C PHE A 235 -0.54 6.77 -7.33
N ASP A 236 -1.61 6.55 -8.08
CA ASP A 236 -2.47 7.65 -8.52
C ASP A 236 -3.35 8.10 -7.33
N HIS A 237 -2.76 8.81 -6.38
CA HIS A 237 -3.36 9.04 -5.05
C HIS A 237 -4.56 9.99 -5.04
N ARG A 238 -4.72 10.85 -6.05
CA ARG A 238 -5.76 11.91 -6.16
C ARG A 238 -5.87 12.95 -5.06
N ILE A 239 -5.09 12.89 -3.99
CA ILE A 239 -4.95 13.96 -2.98
C ILE A 239 -4.94 15.35 -3.63
N GLY A 240 -5.86 16.21 -3.20
CA GLY A 240 -5.89 17.64 -3.48
C GLY A 240 -5.56 18.47 -2.24
N THR A 241 -5.84 19.77 -2.30
CA THR A 241 -5.64 20.67 -1.15
C THR A 241 -6.59 20.34 0.00
N LEU A 242 -7.86 20.00 -0.29
CA LEU A 242 -8.85 19.64 0.73
C LEU A 242 -8.42 18.41 1.54
N GLU A 243 -7.87 17.39 0.88
CA GLU A 243 -7.30 16.23 1.58
C GLU A 243 -6.11 16.61 2.47
N LEU A 244 -5.22 17.50 2.02
CA LEU A 244 -4.08 17.95 2.82
C LEU A 244 -4.52 18.78 4.03
N GLU A 245 -5.49 19.69 3.86
CA GLU A 245 -6.11 20.44 4.95
C GLU A 245 -6.76 19.50 5.97
N TRP A 246 -7.50 18.51 5.49
CA TRP A 246 -8.09 17.49 6.34
C TRP A 246 -7.03 16.69 7.11
N MET A 247 -5.95 16.25 6.46
CA MET A 247 -4.85 15.51 7.10
C MET A 247 -4.18 16.37 8.18
N ALA A 248 -3.88 17.64 7.86
CA ALA A 248 -3.26 18.58 8.79
C ALA A 248 -4.10 18.79 10.07
N LEU A 249 -5.41 18.82 9.93
CA LEU A 249 -6.35 18.97 11.05
C LEU A 249 -6.55 17.68 11.84
N ASN A 250 -6.68 16.53 11.16
CA ASN A 250 -7.17 15.30 11.78
C ASN A 250 -6.06 14.33 12.23
N LEU A 251 -4.84 14.47 11.70
CA LEU A 251 -3.68 13.61 12.00
C LEU A 251 -2.63 14.42 12.79
N PRO A 252 -2.89 14.71 14.08
CA PRO A 252 -2.13 15.71 14.83
C PRO A 252 -0.66 15.35 15.04
N ARG A 253 -0.31 14.05 14.99
CA ARG A 253 1.06 13.56 15.14
C ARG A 253 1.79 13.30 13.83
N LEU A 254 1.15 13.58 12.68
CA LEU A 254 1.78 13.39 11.38
C LEU A 254 3.00 14.31 11.27
N LYS A 255 4.16 13.69 11.00
CA LYS A 255 5.48 14.31 10.85
C LYS A 255 6.07 14.04 9.47
N VAL A 256 5.75 12.89 8.86
CA VAL A 256 6.33 12.48 7.58
C VAL A 256 5.23 12.17 6.58
N LEU A 257 5.30 12.81 5.41
CA LEU A 257 4.43 12.51 4.28
C LEU A 257 5.27 12.03 3.09
N ARG A 258 4.91 10.87 2.58
CA ARG A 258 5.64 10.10 1.57
C ARG A 258 4.75 9.96 0.33
N GLY A 259 5.27 10.33 -0.83
CA GLY A 259 4.52 10.44 -2.10
C GLY A 259 4.57 11.82 -2.76
N LEU A 260 4.90 12.88 -2.01
CA LEU A 260 5.00 14.26 -2.50
C LEU A 260 6.44 14.81 -2.52
N GLN A 261 7.44 14.00 -2.20
CA GLN A 261 8.85 14.38 -2.18
C GLN A 261 9.36 14.87 -3.54
N GLU A 262 10.42 15.68 -3.50
CA GLU A 262 11.12 16.10 -4.70
C GLU A 262 11.65 14.93 -5.53
N ASP A 263 11.56 15.10 -6.83
CA ASP A 263 12.10 14.17 -7.80
C ASP A 263 13.61 14.43 -7.94
N ARG A 264 14.42 13.53 -7.38
CA ARG A 264 15.89 13.65 -7.37
C ARG A 264 16.58 13.13 -8.63
N LEU A 265 15.84 12.56 -9.56
CA LEU A 265 16.39 11.99 -10.79
C LEU A 265 16.57 13.08 -11.83
N HIS A 266 17.73 13.11 -12.48
CA HIS A 266 18.01 14.07 -13.54
C HIS A 266 17.07 13.87 -14.72
N ARG A 267 16.64 14.99 -15.32
CA ARG A 267 15.83 15.04 -16.55
C ARG A 267 14.46 14.38 -16.42
N ILE A 268 13.85 14.47 -15.25
CA ILE A 268 12.46 14.08 -15.06
C ILE A 268 11.56 15.26 -15.34
N ARG A 269 10.43 14.98 -16.02
CA ARG A 269 9.41 15.99 -16.27
C ARG A 269 8.88 16.53 -14.95
N PHE A 270 8.93 17.85 -14.80
CA PHE A 270 8.40 18.54 -13.63
C PHE A 270 6.89 18.27 -13.47
N ASP A 271 6.50 17.79 -12.29
CA ASP A 271 5.09 17.63 -11.92
C ASP A 271 4.63 18.88 -11.14
N GLU A 272 3.98 19.79 -11.87
CA GLU A 272 3.46 21.06 -11.32
C GLU A 272 2.47 20.83 -10.17
N ARG A 273 1.62 19.81 -10.29
CA ARG A 273 0.60 19.50 -9.28
C ARG A 273 1.27 19.02 -7.99
N LYS A 274 2.20 18.07 -8.10
CA LYS A 274 2.94 17.56 -6.94
C LYS A 274 3.78 18.66 -6.28
N ALA A 275 4.43 19.51 -7.07
CA ALA A 275 5.18 20.65 -6.56
C ALA A 275 4.26 21.65 -5.83
N PHE A 276 3.08 21.95 -6.37
CA PHE A 276 2.09 22.79 -5.72
C PHE A 276 1.63 22.21 -4.37
N LEU A 277 1.22 20.94 -4.34
CA LEU A 277 0.80 20.24 -3.11
C LEU A 277 1.91 20.21 -2.04
N ARG A 278 3.15 19.94 -2.46
CA ARG A 278 4.34 19.99 -1.60
C ARG A 278 4.57 21.39 -1.01
N SER A 279 4.33 22.45 -1.78
CA SER A 279 4.46 23.83 -1.28
C SER A 279 3.31 24.27 -0.37
N HIS A 280 2.15 23.62 -0.47
CA HIS A 280 0.95 23.95 0.28
C HIS A 280 1.02 23.42 1.71
N LEU A 281 1.46 22.17 1.92
CA LEU A 281 1.45 21.52 3.22
C LEU A 281 2.26 22.23 4.32
N PRO A 282 3.48 22.78 4.06
CA PRO A 282 4.22 23.53 5.07
C PRO A 282 3.51 24.77 5.58
N ARG A 283 2.58 25.35 4.81
CA ARG A 283 1.75 26.49 5.26
C ARG A 283 0.73 26.06 6.31
N LEU A 284 0.26 24.82 6.24
CA LEU A 284 -0.68 24.24 7.19
C LEU A 284 0.05 23.67 8.41
N ARG A 285 1.17 22.97 8.18
CA ARG A 285 1.92 22.19 9.16
C ARG A 285 3.42 22.20 8.82
N PRO A 286 4.18 23.25 9.24
CA PRO A 286 5.59 23.42 8.86
C PRO A 286 6.52 22.31 9.38
N GLN A 287 6.09 21.56 10.40
CA GLN A 287 6.83 20.43 10.94
C GLN A 287 6.74 19.15 10.10
N ILE A 288 5.84 19.08 9.10
CA ILE A 288 5.72 17.89 8.25
C ILE A 288 6.83 17.91 7.19
N GLN A 289 7.58 16.82 7.14
CA GLN A 289 8.66 16.60 6.17
C GLN A 289 8.19 15.71 5.02
N HIS A 290 8.72 15.99 3.82
CA HIS A 290 8.51 15.17 2.64
C HIS A 290 9.72 14.26 2.41
N GLU A 291 9.59 12.99 2.74
CA GLU A 291 10.68 12.01 2.61
C GLU A 291 10.44 11.05 1.44
N SER A 292 11.52 10.49 0.90
CA SER A 292 11.47 9.33 0.01
C SER A 292 11.62 8.04 0.82
N VAL A 293 10.94 6.96 0.43
CA VAL A 293 11.13 5.60 1.00
C VAL A 293 12.61 5.23 1.17
N GLY A 294 13.48 5.57 0.21
CA GLY A 294 14.89 5.20 0.23
C GLY A 294 15.75 5.89 1.30
N ALA A 295 15.22 6.88 2.01
CA ALA A 295 15.86 7.49 3.17
C ALA A 295 15.53 6.75 4.48
N TYR A 296 14.63 5.76 4.44
CA TYR A 296 14.26 4.96 5.59
C TYR A 296 15.37 3.99 5.95
N ASP A 297 16.05 4.26 7.06
CA ASP A 297 16.88 3.29 7.75
C ASP A 297 16.00 2.51 8.74
N PRO A 298 15.71 1.21 8.48
CA PRO A 298 14.92 0.41 9.41
C PRO A 298 15.55 0.37 10.80
N ASP A 299 16.88 0.47 10.93
CA ASP A 299 17.58 0.32 12.21
C ASP A 299 17.42 1.56 13.12
N VAL A 300 16.96 2.70 12.57
CA VAL A 300 16.76 3.96 13.32
C VAL A 300 15.37 4.04 13.95
N PHE A 301 14.37 3.35 13.38
CA PHE A 301 12.97 3.50 13.81
C PHE A 301 12.52 2.46 14.85
N TRP A 302 13.29 1.39 15.04
CA TRP A 302 12.98 0.28 15.96
C TRP A 302 13.74 0.32 17.30
N GLN A 303 14.55 1.36 17.54
CA GLN A 303 15.20 1.61 18.84
C GLN A 303 14.27 2.37 19.78
#